data_AF-W8YYR4-F1
#
_entry.id   AF-W8YYR4-F1
#
_cell.length_a   1.000
_cell.length_b   1.000
_cell.length_c   1.000
_cell.angle_alpha   90.00
_cell.angle_beta   90.00
_cell.angle_gamma   90.00
#
_symmetry.space_group_name_H-M   'P 1'
#
loop_
_entity.id
_entity.type
_entity.pdbx_description
1 polymer ?
#
loop_
_entity_poly.entity_id
_entity_poly.type
_entity_poly.pdbx_seq_one_letter_code
_entity_poly.pdbx_strand_id
1 'polypeptide(L)'
;MKKERLECHIYGKLIALLLSSTVMFQMRQILLVKKQKELSEWKAMYMIHDYFRVLYRQIQDQSKQLMASFLRLFHLLDKNGRKSHRYRKKTVFDILGIVYEQHIKP
;
A
#
# COMPACT_ATOMS: atom_id res chain seq x y z
N MET A 1 -7.18 19.52 17.34
CA MET A 1 -7.04 18.44 16.33
C MET A 1 -7.44 19.01 14.98
N LYS A 2 -6.64 18.85 13.92
CA LYS A 2 -6.98 19.36 12.57
C LYS A 2 -8.23 18.64 12.05
N LYS A 3 -9.18 19.38 11.45
CA LYS A 3 -10.44 18.87 10.90
C LYS A 3 -10.22 17.66 9.98
N GLU A 4 -9.25 17.76 9.08
CA GLU A 4 -8.85 16.70 8.13
C GLU A 4 -8.50 15.36 8.83
N ARG A 5 -7.82 15.42 9.98
CA ARG A 5 -7.44 14.22 10.73
C ARG A 5 -8.67 13.55 11.36
N LEU A 6 -9.62 14.34 11.84
CA LEU A 6 -10.87 13.82 12.40
C LEU A 6 -11.72 13.18 11.30
N GLU A 7 -11.89 13.86 10.17
CA GLU A 7 -12.62 13.34 9.01
C GLU A 7 -12.00 12.03 8.52
N CYS A 8 -10.67 12.00 8.33
CA CYS A 8 -9.94 10.79 7.95
C CYS A 8 -10.17 9.64 8.95
N HIS A 9 -10.17 9.92 10.26
CA HIS A 9 -10.44 8.92 11.28
C HIS A 9 -11.88 8.37 11.17
N ILE A 10 -12.87 9.24 10.98
CA ILE A 10 -14.28 8.86 10.83
C ILE A 10 -14.47 8.01 9.56
N TYR A 11 -13.95 8.46 8.43
CA TYR A 11 -14.01 7.71 7.18
C TYR A 11 -13.34 6.35 7.30
N GLY A 12 -12.16 6.28 7.92
CA GLY A 12 -11.47 5.01 8.17
C GLY A 12 -12.31 4.04 9.01
N LYS A 13 -13.00 4.53 10.05
CA LYS A 13 -13.90 3.72 10.87
C LYS A 13 -15.12 3.23 10.10
N LEU A 14 -15.74 4.09 9.29
CA LEU A 14 -16.89 3.73 8.45
C LEU A 14 -16.53 2.69 7.40
N ILE A 15 -15.39 2.86 6.73
CA ILE A 15 -14.89 1.89 5.74
C ILE A 15 -14.61 0.54 6.42
N ALA A 16 -13.96 0.54 7.59
CA ALA A 16 -13.70 -0.68 8.33
C ALA A 16 -15.00 -1.41 8.74
N LEU A 17 -16.01 -0.68 9.21
CA LEU A 17 -17.32 -1.23 9.56
C LEU A 17 -18.01 -1.86 8.34
N LEU A 18 -18.05 -1.14 7.21
CA LEU A 18 -18.67 -1.61 5.98
C LEU A 18 -17.98 -2.87 5.44
N LEU A 19 -16.64 -2.86 5.42
CA LEU A 19 -15.84 -4.00 4.97
C LEU A 19 -16.08 -5.23 5.86
N SER A 20 -16.05 -5.04 7.18
CA SER A 20 -16.25 -6.13 8.14
C SER A 20 -17.64 -6.75 8.01
N SER A 21 -18.67 -5.90 7.86
CA SER A 21 -20.05 -6.34 7.66
C SER A 21 -20.25 -7.09 6.35
N THR A 22 -19.64 -6.61 5.27
CA THR A 22 -19.70 -7.25 3.95
C THR A 22 -19.04 -8.63 3.98
N VAL A 23 -17.83 -8.73 4.54
CA VAL A 23 -17.12 -10.01 4.67
C VAL A 23 -17.89 -10.96 5.59
N MET A 24 -18.43 -10.47 6.70
CA MET A 24 -19.25 -11.26 7.61
C MET A 24 -20.45 -11.88 6.90
N PHE A 25 -21.19 -11.06 6.16
CA PHE A 25 -22.34 -11.53 5.42
C PHE A 25 -21.94 -12.59 4.39
N GLN A 26 -20.94 -12.29 3.55
CA GLN A 26 -20.47 -13.22 2.51
C GLN A 26 -19.96 -14.55 3.08
N MET A 27 -19.15 -14.52 4.13
CA MET A 27 -18.60 -15.73 4.76
C MET A 27 -19.71 -16.58 5.39
N ARG A 28 -20.67 -15.96 6.08
CA ARG A 28 -21.83 -16.67 6.63
C ARG A 28 -22.68 -17.31 5.53
N GLN A 29 -22.94 -16.61 4.43
CA GLN A 29 -23.66 -17.14 3.29
C GLN A 29 -22.94 -18.35 2.67
N ILE A 30 -21.62 -18.27 2.49
CA ILE A 30 -20.81 -19.38 1.97
C ILE A 30 -20.87 -20.58 2.91
N LEU A 31 -20.78 -20.37 4.23
CA LEU A 31 -20.90 -21.45 5.22
C LEU A 31 -22.26 -22.12 5.18
N LEU A 32 -23.34 -21.35 5.08
CA LEU A 32 -24.69 -21.89 4.97
C LEU A 32 -24.84 -22.73 3.71
N VAL A 33 -24.57 -22.15 2.53
CA VAL A 33 -24.82 -22.81 1.24
C VAL A 33 -23.92 -24.03 1.04
N LYS A 34 -22.62 -23.90 1.31
CA LYS A 34 -21.64 -24.96 0.99
C LYS A 34 -21.43 -25.98 2.09
N LYS A 35 -21.69 -25.61 3.35
CA LYS A 35 -21.39 -26.45 4.51
C LYS A 35 -22.62 -26.75 5.37
N GLN A 36 -23.79 -26.17 5.06
CA GLN A 36 -25.01 -26.31 5.86
C GLN A 36 -24.77 -25.97 7.34
N LYS A 37 -23.96 -24.92 7.57
CA LYS A 37 -23.59 -24.46 8.90
C LYS A 37 -24.01 -23.01 9.07
N GLU A 38 -24.76 -22.76 10.14
CA GLU A 38 -25.09 -21.41 10.58
C GLU A 38 -24.11 -20.94 11.66
N LEU A 39 -23.81 -19.65 11.62
CA LEU A 39 -22.96 -18.97 12.58
C LEU A 39 -23.63 -17.65 12.95
N SER A 40 -23.59 -17.29 14.24
CA SER A 40 -24.13 -16.00 14.69
C SER A 40 -23.34 -14.83 14.13
N GLU A 41 -24.03 -13.72 13.86
CA GLU A 41 -23.42 -12.48 13.36
C GLU A 41 -22.34 -11.97 14.29
N TRP A 42 -22.64 -11.94 15.58
CA TRP A 42 -21.69 -11.46 16.58
C TRP A 42 -20.41 -12.28 16.62
N LYS A 43 -20.51 -13.61 16.56
CA LYS A 43 -19.33 -14.50 16.57
C LYS A 43 -18.53 -14.36 15.28
N ALA A 44 -19.20 -14.26 14.13
CA ALA A 44 -18.56 -14.04 12.85
C ALA A 44 -17.82 -12.69 12.82
N MET A 45 -18.48 -11.60 13.25
CA MET A 45 -17.90 -10.26 13.31
C MET A 45 -16.65 -10.22 14.21
N TYR A 46 -16.73 -10.86 15.39
CA TYR A 46 -15.58 -10.93 16.31
C TYR A 46 -14.37 -11.62 15.66
N MET A 47 -14.58 -12.76 14.99
CA MET A 47 -13.49 -13.48 14.32
C MET A 47 -12.93 -12.69 13.14
N ILE A 48 -13.78 -12.04 12.35
CA ILE A 48 -13.36 -11.24 11.19
C ILE A 48 -12.55 -10.03 11.63
N HIS A 49 -12.98 -9.34 12.69
CA HIS A 49 -12.25 -8.21 13.24
C HIS A 49 -10.83 -8.61 13.69
N ASP A 50 -10.68 -9.75 14.38
CA ASP A 50 -9.36 -10.24 14.77
C ASP A 50 -8.50 -10.64 13.55
N TYR A 51 -9.11 -11.30 12.57
CA TYR A 51 -8.40 -11.73 11.36
C TYR A 51 -7.95 -10.56 10.47
N PHE A 52 -8.73 -9.46 10.41
CA PHE A 52 -8.33 -8.24 9.71
C PHE A 52 -7.02 -7.64 10.25
N ARG A 53 -6.76 -7.78 11.56
CA ARG A 53 -5.49 -7.36 12.15
C ARG A 53 -4.31 -8.17 11.62
N VAL A 54 -4.51 -9.47 11.44
CA VAL A 54 -3.50 -10.37 10.86
C VAL A 54 -3.24 -10.01 9.40
N LEU A 55 -4.30 -9.85 8.61
CA LEU A 55 -4.20 -9.43 7.20
C LEU A 55 -3.49 -8.09 7.04
N TYR A 56 -3.84 -7.11 7.86
CA TYR A 56 -3.18 -5.80 7.85
C TYR A 56 -1.67 -5.92 8.10
N ARG A 57 -1.26 -6.73 9.09
CA ARG A 57 0.17 -6.96 9.36
C ARG A 57 0.87 -7.60 8.17
N GLN A 58 0.28 -8.61 7.55
CA GLN A 58 0.86 -9.29 6.39
C GLN A 58 1.02 -8.35 5.20
N ILE A 59 -0.01 -7.54 4.89
CA ILE A 59 0.05 -6.54 3.82
C ILE A 59 1.16 -5.51 4.12
N GLN A 60 1.28 -5.08 5.37
CA GLN A 60 2.28 -4.10 5.77
C GLN A 60 3.71 -4.65 5.71
N ASP A 61 3.91 -5.93 6.02
CA ASP A 61 5.23 -6.55 5.91
C ASP A 61 5.62 -6.79 4.45
N GLN A 62 4.66 -7.19 3.60
CA GLN A 62 4.87 -7.26 2.16
C GLN A 62 5.18 -5.88 1.54
N SER A 63 4.49 -4.82 1.99
CA SER A 63 4.74 -3.46 1.49
C SER A 63 6.14 -2.96 1.85
N LYS A 64 6.66 -3.29 3.03
CA LYS A 64 8.06 -3.00 3.40
C LYS A 64 9.07 -3.71 2.49
N GLN A 65 8.83 -4.99 2.18
CA GLN A 65 9.70 -5.74 1.27
C GLN A 65 9.70 -5.15 -0.14
N LEU A 66 8.52 -4.75 -0.61
CA LEU A 66 8.36 -4.08 -1.90
C LEU A 66 9.09 -2.72 -1.90
N MET A 67 8.94 -1.93 -0.84
CA MET A 67 9.62 -0.64 -0.67
C MET A 67 11.14 -0.80 -0.69
N ALA A 68 11.68 -1.80 0.03
CA ALA A 68 13.10 -2.11 0.01
C ALA A 68 13.61 -2.48 -1.40
N SER A 69 12.78 -3.17 -2.18
CA SER A 69 13.09 -3.53 -3.57
C SER A 69 13.11 -2.30 -4.48
N PHE A 70 12.15 -1.38 -4.33
CA PHE A 70 12.15 -0.11 -5.05
C PHE A 70 13.33 0.79 -4.67
N LEU A 71 13.70 0.86 -3.40
CA LEU A 71 14.88 1.61 -2.95
C LEU A 71 16.17 1.04 -3.55
N ARG A 72 16.31 -0.28 -3.61
CA ARG A 72 17.46 -0.92 -4.28
C ARG A 72 17.48 -0.61 -5.77
N LEU A 73 16.33 -0.68 -6.44
CA LEU A 73 16.21 -0.32 -7.85
C LEU A 73 16.61 1.14 -8.06
N PHE A 74 16.14 2.06 -7.22
CA PHE A 74 16.50 3.47 -7.29
C PHE A 74 18.01 3.68 -7.17
N HIS A 75 18.68 3.06 -6.19
CA HIS A 75 20.13 3.16 -6.05
C HIS A 75 20.90 2.59 -7.26
N LEU A 76 20.40 1.52 -7.88
CA LEU A 76 20.96 0.98 -9.12
C LEU A 76 20.82 1.98 -10.27
N LEU A 77 19.64 2.59 -10.41
CA LEU A 77 19.38 3.61 -11.43
C LEU A 77 20.26 4.84 -11.21
N ASP A 78 20.40 5.34 -9.99
CA ASP A 78 21.29 6.45 -9.64
C ASP A 78 22.75 6.16 -10.01
N LYS A 79 23.26 4.97 -9.62
CA LYS A 79 24.62 4.53 -9.97
C LYS A 79 24.82 4.44 -11.48
N ASN A 80 23.84 3.91 -12.21
CA ASN A 80 23.92 3.78 -13.67
C ASN A 80 23.69 5.11 -14.40
N GLY A 81 22.91 6.03 -13.85
CA GLY A 81 22.75 7.39 -14.35
C GLY A 81 24.10 8.13 -14.35
N ARG A 82 24.84 8.07 -13.24
CA ARG A 82 26.22 8.60 -13.17
C ARG A 82 27.14 7.98 -14.21
N LYS A 83 27.06 6.66 -14.43
CA LYS A 83 27.85 5.98 -15.48
C LYS A 83 27.44 6.40 -16.88
N SER A 84 26.14 6.52 -17.15
CA SER A 84 25.59 6.95 -18.43
C SER A 84 26.17 8.31 -18.85
N HIS A 85 26.20 9.26 -17.90
CA HIS A 85 26.82 10.57 -18.12
C HIS A 85 28.34 10.47 -18.34
N ARG A 86 29.06 9.66 -17.55
CA ARG A 86 30.50 9.40 -17.75
C ARG A 86 30.80 8.88 -19.16
N TYR A 87 29.96 8.00 -19.70
CA TYR A 87 30.09 7.46 -21.05
C TYR A 87 29.45 8.36 -22.13
N ARG A 88 29.12 9.61 -21.80
CA ARG A 88 28.54 10.62 -22.72
C ARG A 88 27.30 10.13 -23.47
N LYS A 89 26.47 9.30 -22.82
CA LYS A 89 25.17 8.92 -23.37
C LYS A 89 24.23 10.11 -23.29
N LYS A 90 23.74 10.56 -24.44
CA LYS A 90 22.80 11.68 -24.53
C LYS A 90 21.47 11.31 -23.89
N THR A 91 21.02 12.13 -22.95
CA THR A 91 19.68 12.13 -22.39
C THR A 91 18.75 13.01 -23.23
N VAL A 92 17.45 12.95 -22.96
CA VAL A 92 16.47 13.86 -23.58
C VAL A 92 16.83 15.34 -23.30
N PHE A 93 17.34 15.65 -22.10
CA PHE A 93 17.79 17.01 -21.76
C PHE A 93 18.99 17.46 -22.60
N ASP A 94 19.94 16.56 -22.86
CA ASP A 94 21.09 16.83 -23.74
C ASP A 94 20.66 17.07 -25.20
N ILE A 95 19.57 16.44 -25.65
CA ILE A 95 19.00 16.64 -26.99
C ILE A 95 18.27 17.97 -27.08
N LEU A 96 17.52 18.33 -26.03
CA LEU A 96 16.74 19.57 -25.96
C LEU A 96 17.58 20.81 -25.60
N GLY A 97 18.87 20.64 -25.27
CA GLY A 97 19.76 21.74 -24.90
C GLY A 97 19.44 22.36 -23.53
N ILE A 98 18.73 21.64 -22.66
CA ILE A 98 18.38 22.12 -21.33
C ILE A 98 19.61 21.96 -20.41
N VAL A 99 20.21 23.08 -20.00
CA VAL A 99 21.34 23.10 -19.07
C VAL A 99 20.84 22.75 -17.67
N TYR A 100 21.44 21.75 -17.02
CA TYR A 100 21.24 21.53 -15.60
C TYR A 100 21.83 22.71 -14.84
N GLU A 101 21.00 23.53 -14.20
CA GLU A 101 21.49 24.37 -13.10
C GLU A 101 21.95 23.41 -12.01
N GLN A 102 23.27 23.29 -11.81
CA GLN A 102 23.85 22.54 -10.71
C GLN A 102 23.60 23.28 -9.40
N HIS A 103 22.35 23.35 -8.95
CA HIS A 103 22.01 23.74 -7.59
C HIS A 103 22.08 22.52 -6.68
N ILE A 104 23.30 22.03 -6.47
CA ILE A 104 23.63 21.21 -5.32
C ILE A 104 24.67 22.01 -4.53
N LYS A 105 24.19 22.87 -3.62
CA LYS A 105 25.03 23.35 -2.52
C LYS A 105 25.12 22.23 -1.47
N PRO A 106 26.30 22.01 -0.86
CA PRO A 106 26.51 21.00 0.18
C PRO A 106 25.68 21.28 1.44
#